data_AF-A0A960E6D1-F1
#
_entry.id   AF-A0A960E6D1-F1
#
_cell.length_a   1.000
_cell.length_b   1.000
_cell.length_c   1.000
_cell.angle_alpha   90.00
_cell.angle_beta   90.00
_cell.angle_gamma   90.00
#
_symmetry.space_group_name_H-M   'P 1'
#
loop_
_entity.id
_entity.type
_entity.pdbx_description
1 polymer ?
#
loop_
_entity_poly.entity_id
_entity_poly.type
_entity_poly.pdbx_seq_one_letter_code
_entity_poly.pdbx_strand_id
1 'polypeptide(L)'
;FARGLPIMLLITAFVFLNAEVWQVAHDFEPAYFVIVVATLVGLAGLFLGLQVPGEVRTLNRFTDWAEIEALAAQTDAPIVEARVADIDPGAPGETPRLTRREVVNAGLLLMISQLVQAVLVGAVSAVFYVGFGLFAVRETTILQWTTTDDLDPIVRFDFLGGEMVLTWEHIAVAGFIGAFATLQFAVSSINDATYREQFRGDTEDDVREVFAVRALTRRAIAAR
;
A
#
# COMPACT_ATOMS: atom_id res chain seq x y z
N PHE A 1 11.21 -9.65 -4.62
CA PHE A 1 10.31 -10.69 -4.10
C PHE A 1 10.91 -11.69 -3.08
N ALA A 2 12.10 -12.29 -3.25
CA ALA A 2 12.47 -13.47 -2.44
C ALA A 2 13.33 -13.27 -1.17
N ARG A 3 13.92 -12.09 -0.89
CA ARG A 3 14.89 -11.98 0.22
C ARG A 3 14.29 -11.58 1.58
N GLY A 4 13.17 -10.85 1.62
CA GLY A 4 12.55 -10.37 2.86
C GLY A 4 11.27 -11.10 3.30
N LEU A 5 10.50 -11.62 2.34
CA LEU A 5 9.24 -12.32 2.60
C LEU A 5 9.38 -13.56 3.50
N PRO A 6 10.37 -14.45 3.27
CA PRO A 6 10.50 -15.68 4.07
C PRO A 6 10.83 -15.40 5.54
N ILE A 7 11.71 -14.43 5.81
CA ILE A 7 12.09 -14.10 7.18
C ILE A 7 10.97 -13.36 7.91
N MET A 8 10.20 -12.51 7.21
CA MET A 8 9.05 -11.82 7.80
C MET A 8 7.93 -12.79 8.15
N LEU A 9 7.61 -13.73 7.26
CA LEU A 9 6.64 -14.79 7.54
C LEU A 9 7.08 -15.64 8.73
N LEU A 10 8.37 -15.95 8.84
CA LEU A 10 8.90 -16.69 9.99
C LEU A 10 8.75 -15.89 11.29
N ILE A 11 9.13 -14.61 11.30
CA ILE A 11 9.02 -13.75 12.48
C ILE A 11 7.56 -13.56 12.88
N THR A 12 6.70 -13.25 11.93
CA THR A 12 5.27 -13.03 12.20
C THR A 12 4.56 -14.32 12.60
N ALA A 13 4.92 -15.48 12.03
CA ALA A 13 4.43 -16.77 12.51
C ALA A 13 4.92 -17.10 13.93
N PHE A 14 6.16 -16.76 14.27
CA PHE A 14 6.68 -16.93 15.62
C PHE A 14 5.95 -16.05 16.63
N VAL A 15 5.72 -14.77 16.29
CA VAL A 15 4.92 -13.84 17.10
C VAL A 15 3.47 -14.34 17.22
N PHE A 16 2.90 -14.86 16.13
CA PHE A 16 1.55 -15.42 16.13
C PHE A 16 1.40 -16.63 17.06
N LEU A 17 2.41 -17.48 17.17
CA LEU A 17 2.40 -18.65 18.05
C LEU A 17 2.82 -18.33 19.49
N ASN A 18 2.99 -17.06 19.84
CA ASN A 18 3.35 -16.63 21.19
C ASN A 18 2.09 -16.35 22.03
N ALA A 19 2.01 -16.95 23.22
CA ALA A 19 0.88 -16.83 24.13
C ALA A 19 0.56 -15.38 24.55
N GLU A 20 1.58 -14.52 24.69
CA GLU A 20 1.40 -13.12 25.13
C GLU A 20 0.55 -12.33 24.13
N VAL A 21 0.67 -12.63 22.83
CA VAL A 21 -0.09 -11.93 21.78
C VAL A 21 -1.57 -12.30 21.86
N TRP A 22 -1.88 -13.57 22.17
CA TRP A 22 -3.24 -14.05 22.36
C TRP A 22 -3.87 -13.54 23.65
N GLN A 23 -3.09 -13.44 24.72
CA GLN A 23 -3.53 -12.83 25.99
C GLN A 23 -3.91 -11.36 25.78
N VAL A 24 -3.03 -10.58 25.12
CA VAL A 24 -3.34 -9.19 24.77
C VAL A 24 -4.59 -9.10 23.91
N ALA A 25 -4.77 -10.00 22.94
CA ALA A 25 -5.95 -10.02 22.08
C ALA A 25 -7.26 -10.34 22.83
N HIS A 26 -7.21 -11.22 23.84
CA HIS A 26 -8.35 -11.59 24.67
C HIS A 26 -8.81 -10.42 25.54
N ASP A 27 -7.87 -9.71 26.16
CA ASP A 27 -8.15 -8.54 27.00
C ASP A 27 -8.50 -7.28 26.17
N PHE A 28 -8.35 -7.35 24.85
CA PHE A 28 -8.50 -6.21 23.96
C PHE A 28 -9.98 -5.89 23.69
N GLU A 29 -10.45 -4.78 24.23
CA GLU A 29 -11.77 -4.25 23.86
C GLU A 29 -11.79 -3.90 22.36
N PRO A 30 -12.84 -4.31 21.60
CA PRO A 30 -12.87 -4.13 20.14
C PRO A 30 -12.70 -2.68 19.66
N ALA A 31 -13.12 -1.69 20.47
CA ALA A 31 -12.90 -0.28 20.16
C ALA A 31 -11.42 0.11 20.16
N TYR A 32 -10.65 -0.36 21.15
CA TYR A 32 -9.20 -0.10 21.21
C TYR A 32 -8.46 -0.83 20.08
N PHE A 33 -8.92 -2.02 19.69
CA PHE A 33 -8.40 -2.74 18.52
C PHE A 33 -8.46 -1.87 17.26
N VAL A 34 -9.64 -1.30 16.97
CA VAL A 34 -9.82 -0.43 15.79
C VAL A 34 -8.91 0.79 15.87
N ILE A 35 -8.73 1.40 17.04
CA ILE A 35 -7.84 2.56 17.23
C ILE A 35 -6.38 2.19 16.93
N VAL A 36 -5.91 1.03 17.42
CA VAL A 36 -4.52 0.57 17.17
C VAL A 36 -4.30 0.28 15.70
N VAL A 37 -5.21 -0.46 15.06
CA VAL A 37 -5.14 -0.73 13.62
C VAL A 37 -5.16 0.57 12.82
N ALA A 38 -6.08 1.48 13.13
CA ALA A 38 -6.16 2.79 12.47
C ALA A 38 -4.89 3.63 12.69
N THR A 39 -4.26 3.53 13.86
CA THR A 39 -2.99 4.20 14.16
C THR A 39 -1.86 3.64 13.29
N LEU A 40 -1.72 2.32 13.18
CA LEU A 40 -0.70 1.70 12.35
C LEU A 40 -0.91 2.00 10.86
N VAL A 41 -2.15 1.94 10.38
CA VAL A 41 -2.51 2.32 9.00
C VAL A 41 -2.30 3.82 8.77
N GLY A 42 -2.62 4.66 9.76
CA GLY A 42 -2.39 6.10 9.72
C GLY A 42 -0.90 6.45 9.67
N LEU A 43 -0.06 5.73 10.43
CA LEU A 43 1.40 5.84 10.34
C LEU A 43 1.90 5.40 8.97
N ALA A 44 1.38 4.31 8.41
CA ALA A 44 1.71 3.89 7.04
C ALA A 44 1.37 5.01 6.03
N GLY A 45 0.16 5.58 6.12
CA GLY A 45 -0.25 6.72 5.30
C GLY A 45 0.62 7.96 5.48
N LEU A 46 1.04 8.26 6.72
CA LEU A 46 1.96 9.36 7.02
C LEU A 46 3.33 9.14 6.35
N PHE A 47 3.90 7.94 6.46
CA PHE A 47 5.17 7.60 5.83
C PHE A 47 5.10 7.77 4.30
N LEU A 48 4.05 7.24 3.68
CA LEU A 48 3.82 7.38 2.23
C LEU A 48 3.65 8.86 1.85
N GLY A 49 2.84 9.61 2.59
CA GLY A 49 2.56 11.02 2.32
C GLY A 49 3.80 11.92 2.44
N LEU A 50 4.74 11.60 3.33
CA LEU A 50 6.00 12.34 3.47
C LEU A 50 6.96 12.10 2.28
N GLN A 51 6.87 10.94 1.62
CA GLN A 51 7.73 10.58 0.48
C GLN A 51 7.25 11.18 -0.85
N VAL A 52 5.94 11.22 -1.03
CA VAL A 52 5.23 11.64 -2.24
C VAL A 52 5.77 12.91 -2.92
N PRO A 53 6.09 14.02 -2.21
CA PRO A 53 6.60 15.22 -2.88
C PRO A 53 7.91 15.00 -3.64
N GLY A 54 8.75 14.06 -3.20
CA GLY A 54 9.97 13.67 -3.89
C GLY A 54 9.69 12.87 -5.17
N GLU A 55 8.71 11.96 -5.10
CA GLU A 55 8.28 11.13 -6.24
C GLU A 55 7.69 11.99 -7.35
N VAL A 56 6.74 12.87 -7.02
CA VAL A 56 6.10 13.78 -7.98
C VAL A 56 7.12 14.64 -8.72
N ARG A 57 8.16 15.12 -8.02
CA ARG A 57 9.24 15.91 -8.66
C ARG A 57 10.09 15.09 -9.62
N THR A 58 10.24 13.80 -9.35
CA THR A 58 10.99 12.87 -10.20
C THR A 58 10.16 12.52 -11.44
N LEU A 59 8.86 12.30 -11.27
CA LEU A 59 7.93 12.04 -12.38
C LEU A 59 7.78 13.24 -13.34
N ASN A 60 7.86 14.47 -12.82
CA ASN A 60 7.86 15.69 -13.64
C ASN A 60 9.21 15.98 -14.34
N ARG A 61 10.16 15.03 -14.35
CA ARG A 61 11.41 15.14 -15.12
C ARG A 61 11.31 14.30 -16.38
N PHE A 62 11.48 14.98 -17.50
CA PHE A 62 11.55 14.41 -18.84
C PHE A 62 12.97 14.60 -19.38
N THR A 63 13.43 13.63 -20.16
CA THR A 63 14.74 13.65 -20.81
C THR A 63 14.74 14.66 -21.95
N ASP A 64 13.77 14.50 -22.86
CA ASP A 64 13.65 15.25 -24.10
C ASP A 64 12.17 15.48 -24.45
N TRP A 65 11.93 16.22 -25.52
CA TRP A 65 10.57 16.49 -25.99
C TRP A 65 9.93 15.29 -26.68
N ALA A 66 10.71 14.40 -27.28
CA ALA A 66 10.19 13.16 -27.86
C ALA A 66 9.50 12.29 -26.78
N GLU A 67 10.05 12.24 -25.57
CA GLU A 67 9.43 11.57 -24.43
C GLU A 67 8.08 12.21 -24.05
N ILE A 68 8.01 13.54 -23.99
CA ILE A 68 6.77 14.28 -23.68
C ILE A 68 5.71 14.01 -24.73
N GLU A 69 6.07 14.04 -26.02
CA GLU A 69 5.14 13.75 -27.12
C GLU A 69 4.66 12.31 -27.09
N ALA A 70 5.55 11.34 -26.84
CA ALA A 70 5.20 9.93 -26.76
C ALA A 70 4.25 9.62 -25.59
N LEU A 71 4.44 10.26 -24.44
CA LEU A 71 3.55 10.12 -23.28
C LEU A 71 2.20 10.82 -23.52
N ALA A 72 2.21 12.04 -24.06
CA ALA A 72 0.97 12.74 -24.33
C ALA A 72 0.13 12.04 -25.41
N ALA A 73 0.77 11.41 -26.40
CA ALA A 73 0.09 10.63 -27.45
C ALA A 73 -0.65 9.38 -26.94
N GLN A 74 -0.39 8.95 -25.70
CA GLN A 74 -1.14 7.87 -25.04
C GLN A 74 -2.47 8.36 -24.44
N THR A 75 -2.72 9.68 -24.46
CA THR A 75 -3.92 10.31 -23.92
C THR A 75 -4.84 10.85 -25.02
N ASP A 76 -6.14 10.95 -24.71
CA ASP A 76 -7.14 11.61 -25.57
C ASP A 76 -7.14 13.16 -25.41
N ALA A 77 -6.03 13.76 -24.98
CA ALA A 77 -5.99 15.19 -24.68
C ALA A 77 -6.03 16.03 -25.98
N PRO A 78 -6.94 17.02 -26.12
CA PRO A 78 -7.06 17.82 -27.35
C PRO A 78 -5.79 18.60 -27.75
N ILE A 79 -4.89 18.84 -26.80
CA ILE A 79 -3.61 19.53 -27.07
C ILE A 79 -2.65 18.68 -27.91
N VAL A 80 -2.83 17.36 -27.95
CA VAL A 80 -2.01 16.44 -28.76
C VAL A 80 -2.28 16.65 -30.26
N GLU A 81 -3.53 16.94 -30.62
CA GLU A 81 -3.91 17.26 -32.00
C GLU A 81 -3.52 18.69 -32.41
N ALA A 82 -3.41 19.59 -31.43
CA ALA A 82 -2.93 20.92 -31.67
C ALA A 82 -1.44 20.84 -31.99
N ARG A 83 -1.06 21.11 -33.25
CA ARG A 83 0.35 21.30 -33.65
C ARG A 83 0.96 22.45 -32.85
N VAL A 84 1.48 22.14 -31.66
CA VAL A 84 2.38 23.02 -30.93
C VAL A 84 3.60 23.20 -31.83
N ALA A 85 4.07 24.46 -31.97
CA ALA A 85 5.09 24.91 -32.93
C ALA A 85 6.30 23.97 -33.07
N ASP A 86 7.10 24.09 -34.14
CA ASP A 86 8.34 23.32 -34.41
C ASP A 86 9.24 23.21 -33.16
N ILE A 87 8.99 22.20 -32.32
CA ILE A 87 9.79 21.81 -31.18
C ILE A 87 10.78 20.80 -31.72
N ASP A 88 12.07 21.03 -31.50
CA ASP A 88 13.09 20.03 -31.75
C ASP A 88 12.87 18.85 -30.79
N PRO A 89 12.54 17.63 -31.28
CA PRO A 89 12.28 16.48 -30.41
C PRO A 89 13.48 16.10 -29.55
N GLY A 90 14.71 16.43 -29.99
CA GLY A 90 15.95 16.18 -29.26
C GLY A 90 16.32 17.27 -28.26
N ALA A 91 15.56 18.37 -28.19
CA ALA A 91 15.82 19.41 -27.20
C ALA A 91 15.51 18.89 -25.78
N PRO A 92 16.23 19.39 -24.74
CA PRO A 92 15.96 18.99 -23.36
C PRO A 92 14.50 19.22 -22.98
N GLY A 93 13.87 18.21 -22.38
CA GLY A 93 12.48 18.27 -21.97
C GLY A 93 12.23 19.42 -21.00
N GLU A 94 11.17 20.21 -21.22
CA GLU A 94 10.80 21.25 -20.26
C GLU A 94 10.39 20.61 -18.93
N THR A 95 10.85 21.18 -17.82
CA THR A 95 10.44 20.79 -16.46
C THR A 95 9.76 21.98 -15.77
N PRO A 96 8.57 22.41 -16.23
CA PRO A 96 7.93 23.59 -15.66
C PRO A 96 7.69 23.36 -14.17
N ARG A 97 8.08 24.34 -13.34
CA ARG A 97 7.90 24.25 -11.89
C ARG A 97 6.44 23.94 -11.56
N LEU A 98 6.22 22.87 -10.82
CA LEU A 98 4.90 22.53 -10.29
C LEU A 98 4.55 23.49 -9.15
N THR A 99 3.31 23.95 -9.16
CA THR A 99 2.72 24.68 -8.05
C THR A 99 2.50 23.74 -6.87
N ARG A 100 2.41 24.29 -5.64
CA ARG A 100 2.15 23.46 -4.45
C ARG A 100 0.88 22.62 -4.57
N ARG A 101 -0.17 23.13 -5.22
CA ARG A 101 -1.44 22.42 -5.42
C ARG A 101 -1.30 21.25 -6.39
N GLU A 102 -0.54 21.41 -7.48
CA GLU A 102 -0.27 20.32 -8.42
C GLU A 102 0.53 19.19 -7.76
N VAL A 103 1.53 19.54 -6.93
CA VAL A 103 2.29 18.55 -6.17
C VAL A 103 1.41 17.80 -5.17
N VAL A 104 0.53 18.52 -4.45
CA VAL A 104 -0.39 17.89 -3.50
C VAL A 104 -1.42 17.02 -4.22
N ASN A 105 -2.01 17.47 -5.33
CA ASN A 105 -3.03 16.71 -6.05
C ASN A 105 -2.49 15.42 -6.67
N ALA A 106 -1.41 15.53 -7.46
CA ALA A 106 -0.74 14.35 -8.03
C ALA A 106 -0.20 13.45 -6.90
N GLY A 107 0.26 14.07 -5.82
CA GLY A 107 0.76 13.35 -4.68
C GLY A 107 -0.30 12.58 -3.90
N LEU A 108 -1.49 13.14 -3.71
CA LEU A 108 -2.62 12.46 -3.06
C LEU A 108 -3.05 11.24 -3.86
N LEU A 109 -3.07 11.33 -5.19
CA LEU A 109 -3.37 10.20 -6.07
C LEU A 109 -2.38 9.05 -5.84
N LEU A 110 -1.08 9.34 -5.89
CA LEU A 110 -0.02 8.36 -5.64
C LEU A 110 -0.11 7.79 -4.22
N MET A 111 -0.32 8.64 -3.21
CA MET A 111 -0.42 8.25 -1.81
C MET A 111 -1.61 7.30 -1.58
N ILE A 112 -2.78 7.63 -2.12
CA ILE A 112 -4.00 6.85 -1.94
C ILE A 112 -3.85 5.49 -2.63
N SER A 113 -3.34 5.47 -3.87
CA SER A 113 -3.08 4.21 -4.60
C SER A 113 -2.14 3.31 -3.79
N GLN A 114 -1.02 3.85 -3.29
CA GLN A 114 -0.05 3.11 -2.49
C GLN A 114 -0.63 2.66 -1.13
N LEU A 115 -1.45 3.48 -0.49
CA LEU A 115 -2.09 3.13 0.79
C LEU A 115 -3.10 1.99 0.60
N VAL A 116 -3.89 2.03 -0.48
CA VAL A 116 -4.82 0.94 -0.82
C VAL A 116 -4.05 -0.36 -1.04
N GLN A 117 -2.97 -0.33 -1.82
CA GLN A 117 -2.11 -1.50 -2.02
C GLN A 117 -1.53 -2.03 -0.70
N ALA A 118 -1.03 -1.13 0.17
CA ALA A 118 -0.49 -1.50 1.47
C ALA A 118 -1.54 -2.18 2.36
N VAL A 119 -2.74 -1.61 2.44
CA VAL A 119 -3.86 -2.16 3.20
C VAL A 119 -4.32 -3.50 2.62
N LEU A 120 -4.34 -3.66 1.29
CA LEU A 120 -4.66 -4.93 0.65
C LEU A 120 -3.64 -6.03 1.03
N VAL A 121 -2.34 -5.70 1.03
CA VAL A 121 -1.29 -6.63 1.49
C VAL A 121 -1.50 -7.03 2.95
N GLY A 122 -1.81 -6.06 3.82
CA GLY A 122 -2.13 -6.31 5.21
C GLY A 122 -3.38 -7.18 5.39
N ALA A 123 -4.44 -6.91 4.61
CA ALA A 123 -5.68 -7.66 4.65
C ALA A 123 -5.50 -9.11 4.19
N VAL A 124 -4.77 -9.34 3.10
CA VAL A 124 -4.42 -10.70 2.64
C VAL A 124 -3.62 -11.45 3.70
N SER A 125 -2.66 -10.77 4.33
CA SER A 125 -1.87 -11.34 5.43
C SER A 125 -2.75 -11.70 6.63
N ALA A 126 -3.66 -10.82 7.03
CA ALA A 126 -4.61 -11.10 8.11
C ALA A 126 -5.51 -12.29 7.78
N VAL A 127 -6.09 -12.35 6.58
CA VAL A 127 -6.91 -13.50 6.14
C VAL A 127 -6.12 -14.80 6.19
N PHE A 128 -4.87 -14.78 5.72
CA PHE A 128 -3.98 -15.92 5.83
C PHE A 128 -3.76 -16.34 7.29
N TYR A 129 -3.47 -15.41 8.20
CA TYR A 129 -3.23 -15.71 9.61
C TYR A 129 -4.47 -16.16 10.37
N VAL A 130 -5.67 -15.67 10.02
CA VAL A 130 -6.93 -16.22 10.54
C VAL A 130 -7.06 -17.69 10.14
N GLY A 131 -6.88 -18.00 8.86
CA GLY A 131 -6.93 -19.38 8.37
C GLY A 131 -5.86 -20.26 9.01
N PHE A 132 -4.61 -19.78 9.06
CA PHE A 132 -3.50 -20.47 9.71
C PHE A 132 -3.80 -20.74 11.20
N GLY A 133 -4.28 -19.73 11.93
CA GLY A 133 -4.64 -19.85 13.34
C GLY A 133 -5.69 -20.92 13.59
N LEU A 134 -6.73 -20.93 12.76
CA LEU A 134 -7.82 -21.90 12.88
C LEU A 134 -7.32 -23.36 12.80
N PHE A 135 -6.28 -23.61 12.01
CA PHE A 135 -5.67 -24.95 11.88
C PHE A 135 -4.53 -25.22 12.87
N ALA A 136 -3.76 -24.19 13.22
CA ALA A 136 -2.54 -24.33 14.02
C ALA A 136 -2.80 -24.25 15.53
N VAL A 137 -3.79 -23.45 15.95
CA VAL A 137 -4.07 -23.13 17.36
C VAL A 137 -5.44 -23.68 17.72
N ARG A 138 -5.45 -24.75 18.53
CA ARG A 138 -6.69 -25.39 19.00
C ARG A 138 -7.35 -24.56 20.09
N GLU A 139 -8.68 -24.70 20.24
CA GLU A 139 -9.47 -24.07 21.32
C GLU A 139 -8.84 -24.30 22.70
N THR A 140 -8.39 -25.52 22.99
CA THR A 140 -7.72 -25.85 24.27
C THR A 140 -6.44 -25.07 24.50
N THR A 141 -5.70 -24.74 23.45
CA THR A 141 -4.49 -23.91 23.52
C THR A 141 -4.84 -22.45 23.79
N ILE A 142 -5.91 -21.94 23.16
CA ILE A 142 -6.38 -20.58 23.38
C ILE A 142 -6.84 -20.41 24.82
N LEU A 143 -7.71 -21.29 25.33
CA LEU A 143 -8.16 -21.31 26.73
C LEU A 143 -6.98 -21.36 27.71
N GLN A 144 -5.97 -22.19 27.41
CA GLN A 144 -4.76 -22.29 28.23
C GLN A 144 -3.96 -20.99 28.23
N TRP A 145 -3.78 -20.35 27.07
CA TRP A 145 -3.03 -19.10 26.98
C TRP A 145 -3.76 -17.94 27.62
N THR A 146 -5.07 -17.81 27.39
CA THR A 146 -5.88 -16.71 27.92
C THR A 146 -6.28 -16.91 29.38
N THR A 147 -6.06 -18.10 29.95
CA THR A 147 -6.41 -18.44 31.34
C THR A 147 -7.89 -18.20 31.63
N THR A 148 -8.73 -18.50 30.64
CA THR A 148 -10.19 -18.34 30.68
C THR A 148 -10.85 -19.72 30.63
N ASP A 149 -12.05 -19.83 31.23
CA ASP A 149 -12.77 -21.10 31.34
C ASP A 149 -13.64 -21.40 30.10
N ASP A 150 -14.05 -20.39 29.32
CA ASP A 150 -14.89 -20.53 28.13
C ASP A 150 -14.58 -19.46 27.07
N LEU A 151 -14.64 -19.81 25.78
CA LEU A 151 -14.49 -18.86 24.67
C LEU A 151 -15.86 -18.58 24.06
N ASP A 152 -16.08 -17.34 23.63
CA ASP A 152 -17.24 -16.97 22.82
C ASP A 152 -16.93 -17.16 21.33
N PRO A 153 -17.41 -18.24 20.69
CA PRO A 153 -17.08 -18.51 19.30
C PRO A 153 -17.90 -17.64 18.34
N ILE A 154 -17.24 -17.07 17.35
CA ILE A 154 -17.91 -16.41 16.22
C ILE A 154 -18.53 -17.46 15.30
N VAL A 155 -17.77 -18.54 15.01
CA VAL A 155 -18.21 -19.66 14.17
C VAL A 155 -17.62 -20.95 14.71
N ARG A 156 -18.44 -21.99 14.84
CA ARG A 156 -18.01 -23.38 15.07
C ARG A 156 -18.44 -24.25 13.90
N PHE A 157 -17.53 -25.10 13.42
CA PHE A 157 -17.83 -26.07 12.36
C PHE A 157 -16.87 -27.25 12.38
N ASP A 158 -17.36 -28.40 11.91
CA ASP A 158 -16.53 -29.60 11.74
C ASP A 158 -15.78 -29.56 10.40
N PHE A 159 -14.47 -29.82 10.44
CA PHE A 159 -13.65 -29.89 9.24
C PHE A 159 -12.59 -31.00 9.37
N LEU A 160 -12.53 -31.90 8.37
CA LEU A 160 -11.61 -33.04 8.34
C LEU A 160 -11.59 -33.90 9.63
N GLY A 161 -12.74 -33.98 10.32
CA GLY A 161 -12.88 -34.74 11.57
C GLY A 161 -12.38 -34.04 12.83
N GLY A 162 -12.02 -32.75 12.76
CA GLY A 162 -11.75 -31.89 13.91
C GLY A 162 -12.75 -30.74 13.99
N GLU A 163 -13.08 -30.34 15.22
CA GLU A 163 -13.88 -29.15 15.48
C GLU A 163 -13.00 -27.90 15.32
N MET A 164 -13.43 -26.98 14.46
CA MET A 164 -12.78 -25.70 14.21
C MET A 164 -13.58 -24.61 14.90
N VAL A 165 -12.90 -23.79 15.71
CA VAL A 165 -13.52 -22.71 16.48
C VAL A 165 -12.86 -21.39 16.13
N LEU A 166 -13.59 -20.54 15.41
CA LEU A 166 -13.17 -19.19 15.10
C LEU A 166 -13.64 -18.23 16.19
N THR A 167 -12.72 -17.49 16.77
CA THR A 167 -12.99 -16.57 17.89
C THR A 167 -12.53 -15.15 17.58
N TRP A 168 -12.86 -14.19 18.45
CA TRP A 168 -12.38 -12.81 18.35
C TRP A 168 -10.85 -12.71 18.37
N GLU A 169 -10.18 -13.53 19.19
CA GLU A 169 -8.73 -13.53 19.33
C GLU A 169 -8.03 -13.81 17.99
N HIS A 170 -8.58 -14.70 17.17
CA HIS A 170 -8.06 -14.95 15.82
C HIS A 170 -8.08 -13.68 14.97
N ILE A 171 -9.20 -12.94 14.99
CA ILE A 171 -9.38 -11.70 14.23
C ILE A 171 -8.44 -10.62 14.76
N ALA A 172 -8.36 -10.47 16.08
CA ALA A 172 -7.53 -9.46 16.73
C ALA A 172 -6.04 -9.71 16.48
N VAL A 173 -5.53 -10.93 16.71
CA VAL A 173 -4.12 -11.27 16.48
C VAL A 173 -3.77 -11.15 15.00
N ALA A 174 -4.57 -11.75 14.11
CA ALA A 174 -4.29 -11.70 12.68
C ALA A 174 -4.41 -10.28 12.10
N GLY A 175 -5.38 -9.50 12.59
CA GLY A 175 -5.56 -8.10 12.20
C GLY A 175 -4.42 -7.21 12.69
N PHE A 176 -3.85 -7.46 13.88
CA PHE A 176 -2.64 -6.78 14.34
C PHE A 176 -1.45 -7.08 13.42
N ILE A 177 -1.24 -8.36 13.06
CA ILE A 177 -0.21 -8.74 12.08
C ILE A 177 -0.47 -8.10 10.71
N GLY A 178 -1.72 -8.04 10.25
CA GLY A 178 -2.10 -7.37 9.01
C GLY A 178 -1.84 -5.86 9.02
N ALA A 179 -2.12 -5.18 10.13
CA ALA A 179 -1.81 -3.76 10.32
C ALA A 179 -0.29 -3.52 10.35
N PHE A 180 0.45 -4.41 11.03
CA PHE A 180 1.92 -4.37 11.01
C PHE A 180 2.49 -4.64 9.61
N ALA A 181 1.92 -5.58 8.86
CA ALA A 181 2.29 -5.86 7.47
C ALA A 181 2.02 -4.66 6.56
N THR A 182 0.91 -3.95 6.76
CA THR A 182 0.61 -2.68 6.07
C THR A 182 1.70 -1.64 6.31
N LEU A 183 2.07 -1.43 7.58
CA LEU A 183 3.12 -0.47 7.94
C LEU A 183 4.48 -0.88 7.38
N GLN A 184 4.84 -2.16 7.49
CA GLN A 184 6.08 -2.69 6.93
C GLN A 184 6.14 -2.53 5.42
N PHE A 185 5.03 -2.79 4.71
CA PHE A 185 4.94 -2.56 3.28
C PHE A 185 5.23 -1.09 2.95
N ALA A 186 4.56 -0.16 3.64
CA ALA A 186 4.76 1.29 3.45
C ALA A 186 6.19 1.76 3.74
N VAL A 187 6.91 1.13 4.68
CA VAL A 187 8.32 1.42 4.96
C VAL A 187 9.24 0.78 3.90
N SER A 188 8.93 -0.43 3.46
CA SER A 188 9.75 -1.19 2.51
C SER A 188 9.69 -0.61 1.10
N SER A 189 8.57 0.01 0.71
CA SER A 189 8.40 0.64 -0.61
C SER A 189 9.41 1.77 -0.87
N ILE A 190 9.96 2.37 0.19
CA ILE A 190 11.02 3.40 0.12
C ILE A 190 12.35 2.80 -0.33
N ASN A 191 12.67 1.59 0.12
CA ASN A 191 14.03 1.05 0.06
C ASN A 191 14.27 0.10 -1.12
N ASP A 192 13.22 -0.42 -1.76
CA ASP A 192 13.36 -1.45 -2.79
C ASP A 192 13.00 -0.92 -4.18
N ALA A 193 14.03 -0.67 -5.01
CA ALA A 193 13.87 -0.31 -6.41
C ALA A 193 13.17 -1.42 -7.24
N THR A 194 13.19 -2.66 -6.77
CA THR A 194 12.57 -3.82 -7.45
C THR A 194 11.03 -3.85 -7.30
N TYR A 195 10.49 -3.20 -6.26
CA TYR A 195 9.03 -3.14 -6.05
C TYR A 195 8.33 -2.12 -6.96
N ARG A 196 9.07 -1.12 -7.46
CA ARG A 196 8.54 -0.04 -8.30
C ARG A 196 8.01 -0.54 -9.65
N GLU A 197 8.67 -1.52 -10.26
CA GLU A 197 8.33 -2.00 -11.62
C GLU A 197 7.02 -2.81 -11.71
N GLN A 198 6.57 -3.47 -10.63
CA GLN A 198 5.50 -4.48 -10.75
C GLN A 198 4.11 -4.02 -10.25
N PHE A 199 4.02 -2.94 -9.45
CA PHE A 199 2.76 -2.43 -8.89
C PHE A 199 2.58 -0.91 -9.02
N ARG A 200 3.65 -0.18 -9.36
CA ARG A 200 3.64 1.29 -9.38
C ARG A 200 3.63 1.89 -10.78
N GLY A 201 4.03 1.12 -11.79
CA GLY A 201 4.12 1.54 -13.19
C GLY A 201 2.87 2.28 -13.63
N ASP A 202 1.70 1.64 -13.55
CA ASP A 202 0.45 2.21 -14.08
C ASP A 202 0.11 3.60 -13.49
N THR A 203 0.13 3.79 -12.16
CA THR A 203 -0.20 5.11 -11.57
C THR A 203 0.92 6.14 -11.77
N GLU A 204 2.19 5.72 -11.83
CA GLU A 204 3.30 6.63 -12.15
C GLU A 204 3.20 7.09 -13.60
N ASP A 205 2.87 6.19 -14.53
CA ASP A 205 2.67 6.45 -15.95
C ASP A 205 1.50 7.40 -16.16
N ASP A 206 0.35 7.16 -15.53
CA ASP A 206 -0.81 8.08 -15.55
C ASP A 206 -0.41 9.51 -15.13
N VAL A 207 0.40 9.65 -14.07
CA VAL A 207 0.87 10.96 -13.59
C VAL A 207 1.87 11.60 -14.57
N ARG A 208 2.74 10.80 -15.20
CA ARG A 208 3.68 11.29 -16.22
C ARG A 208 2.94 11.76 -17.47
N GLU A 209 1.92 11.05 -17.93
CA GLU A 209 1.05 11.45 -19.03
C GLU A 209 0.38 12.81 -18.76
N VAL A 210 -0.21 12.98 -17.56
CA VAL A 210 -0.82 14.26 -17.14
C VAL A 210 0.22 15.39 -17.14
N PHE A 211 1.44 15.14 -16.68
CA PHE A 211 2.52 16.14 -16.70
C PHE A 211 3.01 16.45 -18.12
N ALA A 212 3.04 15.47 -19.02
CA ALA A 212 3.40 15.64 -20.42
C ALA A 212 2.40 16.52 -21.16
N VAL A 213 1.10 16.21 -21.04
CA VAL A 213 -0.02 17.02 -21.58
C VAL A 213 0.05 18.47 -21.06
N ARG A 214 0.37 18.64 -19.77
CA ARG A 214 0.54 19.96 -19.16
C ARG A 214 1.75 20.71 -19.73
N ALA A 215 2.88 20.05 -19.96
CA ALA A 215 4.07 20.67 -20.54
C ALA A 215 3.76 21.20 -21.96
N LEU A 216 3.13 20.39 -22.81
CA LEU A 216 2.65 20.80 -24.13
C LEU A 216 1.69 22.00 -24.04
N THR A 217 0.74 21.96 -23.13
CA THR A 217 -0.23 23.06 -22.93
C THR A 217 0.47 24.36 -22.55
N ARG A 218 1.44 24.32 -21.63
CA ARG A 218 2.20 25.52 -21.23
C ARG A 218 3.04 26.06 -22.38
N ARG A 219 3.63 25.17 -23.18
CA ARG A 219 4.42 25.54 -24.35
C ARG A 219 3.57 26.22 -25.42
N ALA A 220 2.39 25.66 -25.71
CA ALA A 220 1.43 26.24 -26.65
C ALA A 220 0.94 27.64 -26.20
N ILE A 221 0.70 27.82 -24.90
CA ILE A 221 0.33 29.13 -24.33
C ILE A 221 1.50 30.12 -24.45
N ALA A 222 2.74 29.70 -24.21
CA ALA A 222 3.91 30.57 -24.30
C ALA A 222 4.28 30.96 -25.74
N ALA A 223 3.90 30.15 -26.74
CA ALA A 223 4.14 30.40 -28.16
C ALA A 223 3.11 31.34 -28.81
N ARG A 224 2.05 31.73 -28.08
CA ARG A 224 0.98 32.63 -28.54
C ARG A 224 1.21 34.06 -28.09
#